data_AF-A0A4Q4DFD9-F1
#
_entry.id   AF-A0A4Q4DFD9-F1
#
_cell.length_a   1.000
_cell.length_b   1.000
_cell.length_c   1.000
_cell.angle_alpha   90.00
_cell.angle_beta   90.00
_cell.angle_gamma   90.00
#
_symmetry.space_group_name_H-M   'P 1'
#
loop_
_entity.id
_entity.type
_entity.pdbx_description
1 polymer ?
#
loop_
_entity_poly.entity_id
_entity_poly.type
_entity_poly.pdbx_seq_one_letter_code
_entity_poly.pdbx_strand_id
1 'polypeptide(L)'
;MAPLAGKVVLDTNNYYPERDGQIAELDTEKTTSSELLQRHLPDAHVVKAFNNIFFLHLTVLARPTGAADRTALPIAGDDPGAKASATRLLDLLGFDAVDGGTLADSWRFQPGTPAYGIPYAQDPEGLAIADDPGRSADAATLRTALAAATRG
;
A
#
# COMPACT_ATOMS: atom_id res chain seq x y z
N MET A 1 -12.96 18.45 19.43
CA MET A 1 -13.00 17.61 18.21
C MET A 1 -11.83 16.65 18.27
N ALA A 2 -12.03 15.38 17.88
CA ALA A 2 -10.90 14.46 17.73
C ALA A 2 -9.94 15.02 16.66
N PRO A 3 -8.59 14.99 16.84
CA PRO A 3 -7.64 15.67 15.96
C PRO A 3 -7.72 15.30 14.47
N LEU A 4 -8.23 14.10 14.15
CA LEU A 4 -8.28 13.55 12.79
C LEU A 4 -9.69 13.51 12.18
N ALA A 5 -10.70 14.03 12.86
CA ALA A 5 -12.08 14.04 12.34
C ALA A 5 -12.16 14.78 11.00
N GLY A 6 -12.81 14.15 10.00
CA GLY A 6 -12.96 14.61 8.62
C GLY A 6 -11.66 14.68 7.82
N LYS A 7 -10.54 14.15 8.34
CA LYS A 7 -9.25 14.18 7.64
C LYS A 7 -9.04 12.91 6.83
N VAL A 8 -8.31 13.05 5.72
CA VAL A 8 -7.71 11.92 5.03
C VAL A 8 -6.51 11.44 5.85
N VAL A 9 -6.47 10.16 6.18
CA VAL A 9 -5.38 9.51 6.91
C VAL A 9 -4.77 8.46 6.01
N LEU A 10 -3.50 8.62 5.65
CA LEU A 10 -2.77 7.61 4.87
C LEU A 10 -2.21 6.55 5.81
N ASP A 11 -2.68 5.32 5.65
CA ASP A 11 -2.22 4.16 6.39
C ASP A 11 -1.06 3.48 5.67
N THR A 12 0.13 3.53 6.28
CA THR A 12 1.34 2.88 5.79
C THR A 12 1.68 1.61 6.58
N ASN A 13 0.77 1.13 7.44
CA ASN A 13 1.06 0.03 8.35
C ASN A 13 1.09 -1.33 7.66
N ASN A 14 1.92 -2.20 8.23
CA ASN A 14 2.01 -3.63 7.92
C ASN A 14 1.92 -4.39 9.24
N TYR A 15 0.99 -5.34 9.35
CA TYR A 15 0.85 -6.18 10.54
C TYR A 15 1.85 -7.34 10.48
N TYR A 16 2.62 -7.50 11.55
CA TYR A 16 3.58 -8.58 11.75
C TYR A 16 3.40 -9.14 13.16
N PRO A 17 2.81 -10.33 13.36
CA PRO A 17 2.52 -10.87 14.69
C PRO A 17 3.75 -10.99 15.60
N GLU A 18 4.93 -11.21 15.00
CA GLU A 18 6.20 -11.32 15.73
C GLU A 18 6.67 -9.98 16.32
N ARG A 19 6.25 -8.87 15.71
CA ARG A 19 6.57 -7.50 16.14
C ARG A 19 5.44 -6.86 16.95
N ASP A 20 4.21 -7.05 16.48
CA ASP A 20 3.01 -6.35 16.95
C ASP A 20 2.27 -7.12 18.05
N GLY A 21 2.63 -8.39 18.28
CA GLY A 21 1.84 -9.33 19.06
C GLY A 21 0.66 -9.88 18.26
N GLN A 22 0.00 -10.90 18.80
CA GLN A 22 -1.12 -11.57 18.15
C GLN A 22 -2.41 -10.75 18.30
N ILE A 23 -3.04 -10.43 17.17
CA ILE A 23 -4.33 -9.75 17.07
C ILE A 23 -5.29 -10.71 16.38
N ALA A 24 -6.12 -11.39 17.17
CA ALA A 24 -6.91 -12.53 16.70
C ALA A 24 -7.77 -12.25 15.45
N GLU A 25 -8.32 -11.05 15.28
CA GLU A 25 -9.12 -10.70 14.09
C GLU A 25 -8.28 -10.56 12.81
N LEU A 26 -7.00 -10.18 12.94
CA LEU A 26 -6.04 -10.15 11.82
C LEU A 26 -5.49 -11.55 11.56
N ASP A 27 -5.17 -12.31 12.61
CA ASP A 27 -4.64 -13.68 12.51
C ASP A 27 -5.66 -14.63 11.88
N THR A 28 -6.95 -14.44 12.19
CA THR A 28 -8.06 -15.19 11.59
C THR A 28 -8.63 -14.52 10.34
N GLU A 29 -7.99 -13.46 9.87
CA GLU A 29 -8.30 -12.86 8.58
C GLU A 29 -9.74 -12.31 8.45
N LYS A 30 -10.39 -12.04 9.58
CA LYS A 30 -11.75 -11.49 9.63
C LYS A 30 -11.83 -10.01 9.26
N THR A 31 -10.68 -9.34 9.25
CA THR A 31 -10.54 -7.93 8.90
C THR A 31 -9.13 -7.65 8.37
N THR A 32 -8.92 -6.47 7.80
CA THR A 32 -7.59 -5.96 7.43
C THR A 32 -7.05 -5.01 8.50
N SER A 33 -5.72 -4.79 8.51
CA SER A 33 -5.09 -3.81 9.41
C SER A 33 -5.64 -2.39 9.22
N SER A 34 -6.02 -2.03 8.00
CA SER A 34 -6.57 -0.70 7.69
C SER A 34 -8.03 -0.57 8.10
N GLU A 35 -8.83 -1.64 8.00
CA GLU A 35 -10.19 -1.65 8.58
C GLU A 35 -10.14 -1.50 10.10
N LEU A 36 -9.20 -2.15 10.80
CA LEU A 36 -9.01 -1.92 12.24
C LEU A 36 -8.63 -0.47 12.54
N LEU A 37 -7.72 0.11 11.77
CA LEU A 37 -7.37 1.53 11.94
C LEU A 37 -8.58 2.45 11.72
N GLN A 38 -9.43 2.17 10.73
CA GLN A 38 -10.65 2.93 10.47
C GLN A 38 -11.63 2.83 11.65
N ARG A 39 -11.74 1.67 12.32
CA ARG A 39 -12.55 1.52 13.56
C ARG A 39 -12.00 2.38 14.71
N HIS A 40 -10.68 2.54 14.80
CA HIS A 40 -10.05 3.41 15.80
C HIS A 40 -10.16 4.90 15.46
N LEU A 41 -10.36 5.24 14.18
CA LEU A 41 -10.51 6.60 13.67
C LEU A 41 -11.87 6.77 12.97
N PRO A 42 -13.01 6.58 13.66
CA PRO A 42 -14.31 6.44 13.02
C PRO A 42 -14.74 7.68 12.23
N ASP A 43 -14.25 8.86 12.60
CA ASP A 43 -14.56 10.12 11.94
C ASP A 43 -13.56 10.51 10.86
N ALA A 44 -12.51 9.72 10.61
CA ALA A 44 -11.51 9.97 9.57
C ALA A 44 -11.80 9.16 8.30
N HIS A 45 -11.12 9.51 7.20
CA HIS A 45 -11.15 8.77 5.94
C HIS A 45 -9.80 8.07 5.74
N VAL A 46 -9.70 6.81 6.12
CA VAL A 46 -8.46 6.02 6.00
C VAL A 46 -8.27 5.56 4.55
N VAL A 47 -7.04 5.71 4.04
CA VAL A 47 -6.61 5.16 2.75
C VAL A 47 -5.28 4.44 2.96
N LYS A 48 -5.22 3.15 2.67
CA LYS A 48 -3.96 2.39 2.67
C LYS A 48 -3.12 2.79 1.47
N ALA A 49 -1.85 3.14 1.69
CA ALA A 49 -0.89 3.52 0.65
C ALA A 49 0.55 3.34 1.18
N PHE A 50 1.54 3.26 0.28
CA PHE A 50 2.99 3.14 0.59
C PHE A 50 3.43 1.90 1.37
N ASN A 51 2.52 1.16 1.99
CA ASN A 51 2.89 0.02 2.84
C ASN A 51 3.64 -1.07 2.07
N ASN A 52 3.43 -1.16 0.75
CA ASN A 52 3.86 -2.27 -0.09
C ASN A 52 5.23 -2.09 -0.75
N ILE A 53 5.91 -0.97 -0.53
CA ILE A 53 7.21 -0.64 -1.13
C ILE A 53 8.26 -0.43 -0.04
N PHE A 54 9.49 -0.88 -0.29
CA PHE A 54 10.59 -0.65 0.64
C PHE A 54 10.96 0.84 0.67
N PHE A 55 11.19 1.40 1.85
CA PHE A 55 11.28 2.86 2.01
C PHE A 55 12.45 3.50 1.23
N LEU A 56 13.57 2.79 1.01
CA LEU A 56 14.66 3.31 0.18
C LEU A 56 14.27 3.36 -1.30
N HIS A 57 13.46 2.41 -1.78
CA HIS A 57 12.96 2.41 -3.16
C HIS A 57 12.10 3.63 -3.47
N LEU A 58 11.38 4.20 -2.48
CA LEU A 58 10.65 5.46 -2.66
C LEU A 58 11.55 6.62 -3.11
N THR A 59 12.81 6.64 -2.66
CA THR A 59 13.74 7.74 -2.96
C THR A 59 14.38 7.63 -4.35
N VAL A 60 14.45 6.41 -4.91
CA VAL A 60 15.15 6.14 -6.18
C VAL A 60 14.20 5.86 -7.35
N LEU A 61 12.95 5.46 -7.08
CA LEU A 61 11.96 5.11 -8.10
C LEU A 61 10.99 6.26 -8.45
N ALA A 62 11.06 7.40 -7.75
CA ALA A 62 10.24 8.57 -8.06
C ALA A 62 10.57 9.13 -9.46
N ARG A 63 9.55 9.45 -10.24
CA ARG A 63 9.68 10.01 -11.60
C ARG A 63 8.63 11.10 -11.86
N PRO A 64 8.96 12.16 -12.62
CA PRO A 64 8.01 13.21 -12.93
C PRO A 64 6.81 12.67 -13.72
N THR A 65 5.67 13.35 -13.62
CA THR A 65 4.46 13.01 -14.36
C THR A 65 4.75 12.91 -15.86
N GLY A 66 4.29 11.81 -16.48
CA GLY A 66 4.49 11.53 -17.90
C GLY A 66 5.77 10.78 -18.26
N ALA A 67 6.67 10.51 -17.30
CA ALA A 67 7.81 9.63 -17.56
C ALA A 67 7.34 8.20 -17.92
N ALA A 68 8.01 7.56 -18.87
CA ALA A 68 7.63 6.23 -19.35
C ALA A 68 7.89 5.12 -18.31
N ASP A 69 8.82 5.36 -17.37
CA ASP A 69 9.26 4.43 -16.34
C ASP A 69 8.67 4.74 -14.95
N ARG A 70 7.51 5.40 -14.88
CA ARG A 70 6.85 5.68 -13.60
C ARG A 70 6.45 4.39 -12.87
N THR A 71 6.69 4.41 -11.56
CA THR A 71 6.27 3.33 -10.66
C THR A 71 4.87 3.60 -10.15
N ALA A 72 4.02 2.58 -10.13
CA ALA A 72 2.69 2.64 -9.55
C ALA A 72 2.65 2.03 -8.14
N LEU A 73 1.89 2.66 -7.23
CA LEU A 73 1.59 2.15 -5.89
C LEU A 73 0.08 1.87 -5.75
N PRO A 74 -0.32 0.81 -5.03
CA PRO A 74 -1.72 0.53 -4.77
C PRO A 74 -2.26 1.48 -3.71
N ILE A 75 -3.52 1.85 -3.86
CA ILE A 75 -4.30 2.53 -2.82
C ILE A 75 -5.59 1.74 -2.55
N ALA A 76 -6.07 1.75 -1.30
CA ALA A 76 -7.38 1.22 -0.97
C ALA A 76 -8.05 2.06 0.10
N GLY A 77 -9.34 2.29 -0.01
CA GLY A 77 -10.09 3.18 0.89
C GLY A 77 -11.56 3.27 0.50
N ASP A 78 -12.41 3.53 1.49
CA ASP A 78 -13.87 3.48 1.29
C ASP A 78 -14.44 4.82 0.82
N ASP A 79 -13.75 5.93 1.10
CA ASP A 79 -14.13 7.27 0.64
C ASP A 79 -13.46 7.62 -0.71
N PRO A 80 -14.24 7.85 -1.79
CA PRO A 80 -13.67 8.19 -3.10
C PRO A 80 -12.89 9.50 -3.12
N GLY A 81 -13.28 10.50 -2.30
CA GLY A 81 -12.59 11.80 -2.21
C GLY A 81 -11.23 11.69 -1.51
N ALA A 82 -11.13 10.82 -0.52
CA ALA A 82 -9.90 10.48 0.17
C ALA A 82 -8.96 9.72 -0.77
N LYS A 83 -9.46 8.73 -1.52
CA LYS A 83 -8.66 8.05 -2.56
C LYS A 83 -8.14 9.02 -3.61
N ALA A 84 -8.98 9.93 -4.11
CA ALA A 84 -8.55 10.96 -5.05
C ALA A 84 -7.45 11.88 -4.47
N SER A 85 -7.50 12.16 -3.17
CA SER A 85 -6.46 12.93 -2.47
C SER A 85 -5.14 12.15 -2.37
N ALA A 86 -5.20 10.85 -2.06
CA ALA A 86 -4.04 9.97 -2.07
C ALA A 86 -3.41 9.85 -3.47
N THR A 87 -4.24 9.68 -4.51
CA THR A 87 -3.77 9.65 -5.91
C THR A 87 -3.02 10.93 -6.29
N ARG A 88 -3.55 12.11 -5.93
CA ARG A 88 -2.86 13.38 -6.19
C ARG A 88 -1.53 13.48 -5.44
N LEU A 89 -1.48 13.02 -4.19
CA LEU A 89 -0.23 13.01 -3.43
C LEU A 89 0.81 12.09 -4.07
N LEU A 90 0.41 10.89 -4.48
CA LEU A 90 1.30 9.96 -5.18
C LEU A 90 1.84 10.58 -6.46
N ASP A 91 0.99 11.22 -7.26
CA ASP A 91 1.42 11.89 -8.48
C ASP A 91 2.47 12.98 -8.19
N LEU A 92 2.23 13.83 -7.18
CA LEU A 92 3.17 14.86 -6.74
C LEU A 92 4.51 14.29 -6.26
N LEU A 93 4.49 13.10 -5.65
CA LEU A 93 5.68 12.40 -5.17
C LEU A 93 6.37 11.57 -6.26
N GLY A 94 5.83 11.56 -7.48
CA GLY A 94 6.45 10.90 -8.62
C GLY A 94 6.01 9.45 -8.86
N PHE A 95 4.83 9.08 -8.36
CA PHE A 95 4.26 7.74 -8.49
C PHE A 95 2.87 7.78 -9.13
N ASP A 96 2.53 6.76 -9.90
CA ASP A 96 1.16 6.52 -10.31
C ASP A 96 0.39 5.79 -9.19
N ALA A 97 -0.94 5.88 -9.21
CA ALA A 97 -1.80 5.17 -8.28
C ALA A 97 -2.62 4.09 -9.01
N VAL A 98 -2.71 2.90 -8.41
CA VAL A 98 -3.67 1.86 -8.82
C VAL A 98 -4.70 1.70 -7.72
N ASP A 99 -5.98 1.89 -8.05
CA ASP A 99 -7.08 1.63 -7.12
C ASP A 99 -7.23 0.12 -6.89
N GLY A 100 -6.90 -0.31 -5.68
CA GLY A 100 -7.01 -1.69 -5.20
C GLY A 100 -8.37 -2.01 -4.59
N GLY A 101 -9.27 -1.03 -4.46
CA GLY A 101 -10.63 -1.21 -3.95
C GLY A 101 -10.89 -0.53 -2.60
N THR A 102 -11.63 -1.23 -1.75
CA THR A 102 -12.06 -0.82 -0.40
C THR A 102 -11.00 -1.16 0.65
N LEU A 103 -11.14 -0.69 1.90
CA LEU A 103 -10.26 -1.14 2.98
C LEU A 103 -10.32 -2.66 3.20
N ALA A 104 -11.46 -3.28 2.90
CA ALA A 104 -11.61 -4.74 2.93
C ALA A 104 -10.83 -5.43 1.80
N ASP A 105 -10.50 -4.76 0.69
CA ASP A 105 -9.66 -5.28 -0.40
C ASP A 105 -8.16 -5.06 -0.14
N SER A 106 -7.80 -4.30 0.90
CA SER A 106 -6.41 -3.87 1.13
C SER A 106 -5.45 -5.01 1.49
N TRP A 107 -5.97 -6.20 1.80
CA TRP A 107 -5.16 -7.38 2.06
C TRP A 107 -4.34 -7.80 0.84
N ARG A 108 -4.76 -7.47 -0.38
CA ARG A 108 -4.08 -7.88 -1.63
C ARG A 108 -2.66 -7.33 -1.79
N PHE A 109 -2.28 -6.35 -0.97
CA PHE A 109 -0.96 -5.73 -0.97
C PHE A 109 -0.38 -5.57 0.45
N GLN A 110 -0.74 -6.48 1.35
CA GLN A 110 -0.14 -6.62 2.68
C GLN A 110 1.04 -7.62 2.67
N PRO A 111 1.83 -7.74 3.75
CA PRO A 111 2.93 -8.69 3.82
C PRO A 111 2.54 -10.11 3.39
N GLY A 112 3.42 -10.76 2.62
CA GLY A 112 3.20 -12.12 2.11
C GLY A 112 2.41 -12.21 0.79
N THR A 113 1.97 -11.09 0.22
CA THR A 113 1.25 -11.07 -1.07
C THR A 113 2.15 -10.69 -2.25
N PRO A 114 1.78 -11.05 -3.50
CA PRO A 114 2.56 -10.72 -4.69
C PRO A 114 2.76 -9.21 -4.94
N ALA A 115 1.88 -8.36 -4.41
CA ALA A 115 1.99 -6.90 -4.55
C ALA A 115 2.86 -6.24 -3.46
N TYR A 116 3.41 -7.01 -2.52
CA TYR A 116 4.22 -6.52 -1.40
C TYR A 116 5.72 -6.68 -1.68
N GLY A 117 6.41 -5.58 -2.01
CA GLY A 117 7.84 -5.50 -2.27
C GLY A 117 8.27 -6.07 -3.62
N ILE A 118 7.76 -7.25 -4.00
CA ILE A 118 8.15 -8.03 -5.18
C ILE A 118 8.11 -7.23 -6.51
N PRO A 119 7.08 -6.40 -6.80
CA PRO A 119 7.06 -5.65 -8.06
C PRO A 119 8.27 -4.72 -8.20
N TYR A 120 8.75 -4.17 -7.08
CA TYR A 120 9.76 -3.13 -7.02
C TYR A 120 11.18 -3.66 -6.81
N ALA A 121 11.35 -4.93 -6.46
CA ALA A 121 12.67 -5.52 -6.30
C ALA A 121 13.30 -5.82 -7.68
N GLN A 122 14.55 -5.43 -7.87
CA GLN A 122 15.30 -5.82 -9.06
C GLN A 122 15.61 -7.32 -9.03
N ASP A 123 15.91 -7.85 -7.85
CA ASP A 123 16.17 -9.26 -7.61
C ASP A 123 15.27 -9.79 -6.47
N PRO A 124 14.00 -10.14 -6.77
CA PRO A 124 13.03 -10.54 -5.76
C PRO A 124 13.38 -11.86 -5.05
N GLU A 125 14.29 -12.65 -5.60
CA GLU A 125 14.76 -13.93 -5.02
C GLU A 125 16.19 -13.83 -4.45
N GLY A 126 16.92 -12.74 -4.73
CA GLY A 126 18.32 -12.56 -4.37
C GLY A 126 18.54 -11.65 -3.16
N LEU A 127 19.46 -10.68 -3.30
CA LEU A 127 20.07 -9.90 -2.21
C LEU A 127 19.07 -9.44 -1.13
N ALA A 128 19.58 -9.24 0.08
CA ALA A 128 18.82 -8.57 1.13
C ALA A 128 18.21 -7.26 0.57
N ILE A 129 16.90 -7.05 0.76
CA ILE A 129 16.15 -5.89 0.21
C ILE A 129 16.82 -4.54 0.53
N ALA A 130 17.62 -4.49 1.59
CA ALA A 130 18.42 -3.34 1.98
C ALA A 130 19.46 -2.89 0.92
N ASP A 131 19.96 -3.82 0.11
CA ASP A 131 20.98 -3.59 -0.92
C ASP A 131 20.40 -3.61 -2.35
N ASP A 132 19.09 -3.89 -2.50
CA ASP A 132 18.43 -3.93 -3.80
C ASP A 132 18.19 -2.49 -4.33
N PRO A 133 18.66 -2.15 -5.55
CA PRO A 133 18.53 -0.80 -6.10
C PRO A 133 17.10 -0.42 -6.50
N GLY A 134 16.18 -1.39 -6.51
CA GLY A 134 14.82 -1.25 -6.97
C GLY A 134 14.71 -1.26 -8.49
N ARG A 135 13.51 -1.58 -8.98
CA ARG A 135 13.09 -1.40 -10.37
C ARG A 135 11.72 -0.76 -10.42
N SER A 136 11.43 -0.06 -11.51
CA SER A 136 10.09 0.47 -11.72
C SER A 136 9.08 -0.65 -11.97
N ALA A 137 7.86 -0.44 -11.49
CA ALA A 137 6.72 -1.32 -11.75
C ALA A 137 5.54 -0.47 -12.21
N ASP A 138 5.13 -0.63 -13.45
CA ASP A 138 4.01 0.13 -14.00
C ASP A 138 2.66 -0.32 -13.45
N ALA A 139 1.60 0.41 -13.80
CA ALA A 139 0.25 0.09 -13.34
C ALA A 139 -0.26 -1.28 -13.82
N ALA A 140 0.22 -1.79 -14.96
CA ALA A 140 -0.19 -3.11 -15.47
C ALA A 140 0.44 -4.25 -14.65
N THR A 141 1.73 -4.10 -14.33
CA THR A 141 2.49 -4.99 -13.45
C THR A 141 1.83 -5.06 -12.08
N LEU A 142 1.52 -3.89 -11.50
CA LEU A 142 0.89 -3.84 -10.18
C LEU A 142 -0.52 -4.45 -10.17
N ARG A 143 -1.36 -4.18 -11.19
CA ARG A 143 -2.68 -4.82 -11.30
C ARG A 143 -2.60 -6.35 -11.40
N THR A 144 -1.60 -6.85 -12.12
CA THR A 144 -1.34 -8.30 -12.22
C THR A 144 -0.98 -8.88 -10.85
N ALA A 145 -0.11 -8.22 -10.10
CA ALA A 145 0.28 -8.64 -8.76
C ALA A 145 -0.91 -8.62 -7.77
N LEU A 146 -1.75 -7.58 -7.81
CA LEU A 146 -2.97 -7.49 -7.00
C LEU A 146 -3.96 -8.62 -7.32
N ALA A 147 -4.13 -8.95 -8.61
CA ALA A 147 -5.03 -10.02 -9.05
C ALA A 147 -4.51 -11.43 -8.70
N ALA A 148 -3.20 -11.59 -8.54
CA ALA A 148 -2.57 -12.85 -8.14
C ALA A 148 -2.61 -13.09 -6.62
N ALA A 149 -2.99 -12.09 -5.82
CA ALA A 149 -3.08 -12.24 -4.37
C ALA A 149 -4.19 -13.25 -4.01
N THR A 150 -3.85 -14.21 -3.17
CA THR A 150 -4.77 -15.22 -2.64
C THR A 150 -4.90 -15.06 -1.13
N ARG A 151 -6.05 -15.50 -0.62
CA ARG A 151 -6.38 -15.53 0.81
C ARG A 151 -6.94 -16.93 1.12
N GLY A 152 -6.54 -17.50 2.26
CA GLY A 152 -6.85 -18.89 2.64
C GLY A 152 -8.26 -19.09 3.16
#